data_AF-A0A959EP08-F1
#
_entry.id   AF-A0A959EP08-F1
#
_cell.length_a   1.000
_cell.length_b   1.000
_cell.length_c   1.000
_cell.angle_alpha   90.00
_cell.angle_beta   90.00
_cell.angle_gamma   90.00
#
_symmetry.space_group_name_H-M   'P 1'
#
loop_
_entity.id
_entity.type
_entity.pdbx_description
1 polymer ?
#
loop_
_entity_poly.entity_id
_entity_poly.type
_entity_poly.pdbx_seq_one_letter_code
_entity_poly.pdbx_strand_id
1 'polypeptide(L)'
;VAGDPDVCEQVTISGQVFLDTLVNCSFDAGEPGLAGWSVEVTNTQFGLSQTVSTDALGYYTAVGFFDPNLPNMGFELSLSNAPASILPCGDPVVVPVPSGASSVTADLPVTLETDCQALWVDIGAPTFRPCMNSTMTVQYCSFSGFLIAGASVEVTFDDSLSVLGSSLPWTSVVGNTYTFDIGDVDPAD
;
A
#
# COMPACT_ATOMS: atom_id res chain seq x y z
N VAL A 1 -24.36 -31.08 21.20
CA VAL A 1 -23.92 -29.74 21.64
C VAL A 1 -23.50 -29.04 20.37
N ALA A 2 -24.35 -28.17 19.83
CA ALA A 2 -23.98 -27.36 18.68
C ALA A 2 -22.82 -26.46 19.13
N GLY A 3 -21.74 -26.44 18.36
CA GLY A 3 -20.60 -25.56 18.61
C GLY A 3 -21.09 -24.12 18.67
N ASP A 4 -20.48 -23.35 19.56
CA ASP A 4 -20.70 -21.92 19.68
C ASP A 4 -20.63 -21.26 18.28
N PRO A 5 -21.69 -20.58 17.80
CA PRO A 5 -21.69 -19.94 16.49
C PRO A 5 -20.78 -18.70 16.43
N ASP A 6 -20.21 -18.27 17.56
CA ASP A 6 -19.35 -17.09 17.66
C ASP A 6 -17.89 -17.45 18.01
N VAL A 7 -17.33 -18.49 17.35
CA VAL A 7 -15.88 -18.76 17.46
C VAL A 7 -15.13 -17.87 16.49
N CYS A 8 -14.58 -16.78 17.02
CA CYS A 8 -13.66 -15.90 16.31
C CYS A 8 -12.23 -16.22 16.76
N GLU A 9 -11.48 -16.94 15.92
CA GLU A 9 -10.07 -17.24 16.16
C GLU A 9 -9.16 -16.20 15.50
N GLN A 10 -7.99 -15.99 16.12
CA GLN A 10 -6.96 -15.09 15.62
C GLN A 10 -5.95 -15.86 14.78
N VAL A 11 -5.51 -15.27 13.68
CA VAL A 11 -4.41 -15.78 12.86
C VAL A 11 -3.43 -14.65 12.55
N THR A 12 -2.14 -14.94 12.61
CA THR A 12 -1.10 -14.00 12.16
C THR A 12 -0.92 -14.14 10.65
N ILE A 13 -1.05 -13.03 9.92
CA ILE A 13 -0.80 -12.97 8.49
C ILE A 13 0.52 -12.21 8.32
N SER A 14 1.47 -12.78 7.60
CA SER A 14 2.79 -12.18 7.44
C SER A 14 3.35 -12.47 6.06
N GLY A 15 4.35 -11.71 5.65
CA GLY A 15 5.04 -11.92 4.39
C GLY A 15 5.95 -10.76 4.08
N GLN A 16 6.45 -10.74 2.86
CA GLN A 16 7.34 -9.71 2.36
C GLN A 16 6.78 -9.06 1.10
N VAL A 17 6.91 -7.74 0.99
CA VAL A 17 6.80 -7.02 -0.28
C VAL A 17 8.22 -6.83 -0.81
N PHE A 18 8.49 -7.25 -2.04
CA PHE A 18 9.82 -7.24 -2.62
C PHE A 18 9.80 -7.00 -4.12
N LEU A 19 10.93 -6.53 -4.65
CA LEU A 19 11.11 -6.36 -6.09
C LEU A 19 11.47 -7.72 -6.73
N ASP A 20 10.53 -8.31 -7.46
CA ASP A 20 10.70 -9.56 -8.20
C ASP A 20 11.42 -9.28 -9.53
N THR A 21 12.74 -9.34 -9.48
CA THR A 21 13.64 -9.07 -10.61
C THR A 21 13.70 -10.23 -11.61
N LEU A 22 13.34 -11.44 -11.16
CA LEU A 22 13.32 -12.65 -11.99
C LEU A 22 11.94 -12.94 -12.58
N VAL A 23 10.91 -12.21 -12.13
CA VAL A 23 9.50 -12.30 -12.55
C VAL A 23 8.99 -13.73 -12.45
N ASN A 24 9.22 -14.36 -11.30
CA ASN A 24 8.89 -15.77 -11.06
C ASN A 24 7.94 -15.99 -9.87
N CYS A 25 7.43 -14.91 -9.28
CA CYS A 25 6.50 -14.95 -8.16
C CYS A 25 7.05 -15.57 -6.88
N SER A 26 8.38 -15.56 -6.71
CA SER A 26 9.06 -16.11 -5.54
C SER A 26 10.14 -15.12 -5.11
N PHE A 27 10.39 -15.04 -3.81
CA PHE A 27 11.50 -14.24 -3.30
C PHE A 27 12.82 -14.97 -3.55
N ASP A 28 13.69 -14.36 -4.34
CA ASP A 28 15.01 -14.89 -4.67
C ASP A 28 16.15 -14.17 -3.95
N ALA A 29 17.27 -14.88 -3.81
CA ALA A 29 18.45 -14.34 -3.15
C ALA A 29 19.01 -13.13 -3.93
N GLY A 30 18.98 -11.97 -3.29
CA GLY A 30 19.46 -10.71 -3.84
C GLY A 30 18.35 -9.73 -4.23
N GLU A 31 17.09 -10.15 -4.14
CA GLU A 31 15.96 -9.26 -4.36
C GLU A 31 15.75 -8.31 -3.16
N PRO A 32 15.57 -7.01 -3.40
CA PRO A 32 15.37 -6.05 -2.33
C PRO A 32 13.93 -6.11 -1.81
N GLY A 33 13.78 -6.05 -0.48
CA GLY A 33 12.49 -5.79 0.15
C GLY A 33 12.10 -4.32 0.03
N LEU A 34 10.78 -4.06 -0.04
CA LEU A 34 10.22 -2.74 -0.28
C LEU A 34 9.61 -2.17 1.01
N ALA A 35 10.25 -1.14 1.57
CA ALA A 35 9.89 -0.56 2.87
C ALA A 35 8.80 0.51 2.78
N GLY A 36 7.96 0.62 3.82
CA GLY A 36 6.90 1.63 3.88
C GLY A 36 5.70 1.40 2.96
N TRP A 37 5.65 0.27 2.26
CA TRP A 37 4.53 -0.11 1.40
C TRP A 37 3.32 -0.51 2.22
N SER A 38 2.15 -0.03 1.81
CA SER A 38 0.87 -0.32 2.46
C SER A 38 0.25 -1.60 1.89
N VAL A 39 0.09 -2.60 2.75
CA VAL A 39 -0.57 -3.87 2.45
C VAL A 39 -1.99 -3.82 3.00
N GLU A 40 -2.98 -3.89 2.12
CA GLU A 40 -4.37 -4.07 2.50
C GLU A 40 -4.67 -5.56 2.65
N VAL A 41 -5.27 -5.93 3.78
CA VAL A 41 -5.64 -7.31 4.11
C VAL A 41 -7.14 -7.35 4.34
N THR A 42 -7.86 -8.01 3.43
CA THR A 42 -9.31 -8.08 3.41
C THR A 42 -9.78 -9.48 3.76
N ASN A 43 -10.65 -9.61 4.75
CA ASN A 43 -11.31 -10.88 5.06
C ASN A 43 -12.30 -11.24 3.94
N THR A 44 -12.12 -12.40 3.31
CA THR A 44 -12.91 -12.80 2.12
C THR A 44 -14.40 -13.06 2.43
N GLN A 45 -14.75 -13.30 3.69
CA GLN A 45 -16.11 -13.65 4.10
C GLN A 45 -16.92 -12.43 4.56
N PHE A 46 -16.28 -11.52 5.29
CA PHE A 46 -16.94 -10.36 5.89
C PHE A 46 -16.63 -9.05 5.19
N GLY A 47 -15.63 -9.02 4.29
CA GLY A 47 -15.18 -7.81 3.60
C GLY A 47 -14.55 -6.77 4.53
N LEU A 48 -14.11 -7.18 5.72
CA LEU A 48 -13.40 -6.29 6.65
C LEU A 48 -11.95 -6.16 6.21
N SER A 49 -11.54 -4.93 5.90
CA SER A 49 -10.17 -4.59 5.51
C SER A 49 -9.40 -3.93 6.66
N GLN A 50 -8.10 -4.19 6.69
CA GLN A 50 -7.13 -3.44 7.47
C GLN A 50 -5.90 -3.14 6.61
N THR A 51 -5.18 -2.08 6.94
CA THR A 51 -3.93 -1.74 6.25
C THR A 51 -2.77 -1.79 7.22
N VAL A 52 -1.68 -2.44 6.81
CA VAL A 52 -0.41 -2.48 7.55
C VAL A 52 0.72 -2.01 6.64
N SER A 53 1.78 -1.45 7.22
CA SER A 53 2.95 -1.00 6.47
C SER A 53 4.11 -1.98 6.58
N THR A 54 4.90 -2.15 5.53
CA THR A 54 6.14 -2.92 5.57
C THR A 54 7.24 -2.22 6.37
N ASP A 55 8.10 -3.01 7.02
CA ASP A 55 9.29 -2.54 7.72
C ASP A 55 10.45 -2.22 6.76
N ALA A 56 11.62 -1.85 7.31
CA ALA A 56 12.81 -1.47 6.54
C ALA A 56 13.37 -2.59 5.63
N LEU A 57 12.94 -3.83 5.82
CA LEU A 57 13.34 -4.98 5.01
C LEU A 57 12.18 -5.51 4.15
N GLY A 58 11.06 -4.79 4.09
CA GLY A 58 9.88 -5.15 3.32
C GLY A 58 8.94 -6.13 4.00
N TYR A 59 9.15 -6.50 5.27
CA TYR A 59 8.28 -7.43 5.97
C TYR A 59 7.05 -6.72 6.53
N TYR A 60 5.90 -7.38 6.46
CA TYR A 60 4.67 -6.92 7.11
C TYR A 60 4.10 -8.00 8.04
N THR A 61 3.27 -7.56 8.98
CA THR A 61 2.50 -8.47 9.84
C THR A 61 1.15 -7.84 10.15
N ALA A 62 0.10 -8.63 9.99
CA ALA A 62 -1.28 -8.28 10.29
C ALA A 62 -1.92 -9.35 11.19
N VAL A 63 -2.98 -8.94 11.86
CA VAL A 63 -3.77 -9.82 12.73
C VAL A 63 -5.12 -10.04 12.07
N GLY A 64 -5.35 -11.24 11.56
CA GLY A 64 -6.61 -11.67 10.99
C GLY A 64 -7.53 -12.30 12.04
N PHE A 65 -8.83 -12.21 11.79
CA PHE A 65 -9.86 -12.89 12.55
C PHE A 65 -10.66 -13.79 11.61
N PHE A 66 -10.89 -15.03 12.01
CA PHE A 66 -11.54 -16.04 11.18
C PHE A 66 -12.41 -16.99 12.01
N ASP A 67 -13.48 -17.53 11.42
CA ASP A 67 -14.27 -18.60 12.02
C ASP A 67 -13.80 -19.96 11.46
N PRO A 68 -13.25 -20.87 12.28
CA PRO A 68 -12.76 -22.17 11.83
C PRO A 68 -13.87 -23.12 11.35
N ASN A 69 -15.14 -22.82 11.63
CA ASN A 69 -16.28 -23.63 11.20
C ASN A 69 -16.80 -23.25 9.82
N LEU A 70 -16.36 -22.12 9.26
CA LEU A 70 -16.74 -21.68 7.91
C LEU A 70 -15.77 -22.25 6.87
N PRO A 71 -16.28 -22.90 5.79
CA PRO A 71 -15.43 -23.39 4.72
C PRO A 71 -14.88 -22.23 3.88
N ASN A 72 -13.69 -22.43 3.29
CA ASN A 72 -13.06 -21.50 2.33
C ASN A 72 -12.75 -20.10 2.89
N MET A 73 -12.56 -20.01 4.21
CA MET A 73 -12.07 -18.81 4.87
C MET A 73 -10.66 -18.46 4.39
N GLY A 74 -10.42 -17.18 4.14
CA GLY A 74 -9.14 -16.68 3.66
C GLY A 74 -9.02 -15.17 3.82
N PHE A 75 -7.91 -14.66 3.34
CA PHE A 75 -7.66 -13.23 3.20
C PHE A 75 -7.24 -12.91 1.77
N GLU A 76 -7.72 -11.79 1.27
CA GLU A 76 -7.24 -11.15 0.05
C GLU A 76 -6.25 -10.07 0.44
N LEU A 77 -5.07 -10.09 -0.19
CA LEU A 77 -4.01 -9.13 0.03
C LEU A 77 -3.76 -8.34 -1.25
N SER A 78 -3.69 -7.03 -1.12
CA SER A 78 -3.35 -6.12 -2.20
C SER A 78 -2.40 -5.04 -1.68
N LEU A 79 -1.65 -4.42 -2.60
CA LEU A 79 -0.88 -3.23 -2.28
C LEU A 79 -1.77 -2.02 -2.48
N SER A 80 -1.99 -1.26 -1.40
CA SER A 80 -2.79 -0.04 -1.50
C SER A 80 -2.15 0.88 -2.52
N ASN A 81 -2.98 1.47 -3.38
CA ASN A 81 -2.54 2.51 -4.31
C ASN A 81 -1.48 2.07 -5.35
N ALA A 82 -1.22 0.77 -5.47
CA ALA A 82 -0.37 0.20 -6.51
C ALA A 82 -1.19 -0.09 -7.78
N PRO A 83 -0.68 0.23 -8.98
CA PRO A 83 -1.34 -0.18 -10.21
C PRO A 83 -1.23 -1.70 -10.41
N ALA A 84 -2.30 -2.35 -10.87
CA ALA A 84 -2.28 -3.81 -11.11
C ALA A 84 -1.18 -4.26 -12.10
N SER A 85 -0.67 -3.36 -12.94
CA SER A 85 0.41 -3.66 -13.90
C SER A 85 1.76 -4.00 -13.26
N ILE A 86 1.98 -3.63 -11.99
CA ILE A 86 3.23 -3.92 -11.27
C ILE A 86 3.15 -5.17 -10.39
N LEU A 87 2.03 -5.89 -10.41
CA LEU A 87 1.78 -7.10 -9.62
C LEU A 87 1.70 -8.33 -10.54
N PRO A 88 2.85 -8.93 -10.89
CA PRO A 88 2.93 -9.99 -11.92
C PRO A 88 2.21 -11.29 -11.53
N CYS A 89 1.92 -11.48 -10.25
CA CYS A 89 1.52 -12.77 -9.68
C CYS A 89 0.05 -12.85 -9.27
N GLY A 90 -0.74 -11.90 -9.77
CA GLY A 90 -2.16 -11.77 -9.47
C GLY A 90 -2.41 -10.79 -8.34
N ASP A 91 -3.46 -9.98 -8.51
CA ASP A 91 -3.95 -9.01 -7.54
C ASP A 91 -5.49 -9.09 -7.50
N PRO A 92 -6.12 -9.33 -6.34
CA PRO A 92 -5.49 -9.57 -5.03
C PRO A 92 -4.87 -10.98 -4.90
N VAL A 93 -3.87 -11.11 -4.04
CA VAL A 93 -3.32 -12.40 -3.60
C VAL A 93 -4.25 -13.03 -2.57
N VAL A 94 -4.80 -14.21 -2.86
CA VAL A 94 -5.71 -14.92 -1.95
C VAL A 94 -4.94 -15.95 -1.13
N VAL A 95 -4.94 -15.80 0.19
CA VAL A 95 -4.37 -16.78 1.14
C VAL A 95 -5.49 -17.49 1.92
N PRO A 96 -5.71 -18.80 1.70
CA PRO A 96 -6.65 -19.56 2.51
C PRO A 96 -6.10 -19.76 3.93
N VAL A 97 -6.99 -19.88 4.92
CA VAL A 97 -6.62 -20.23 6.30
C VAL A 97 -6.92 -21.71 6.55
N PRO A 98 -5.89 -22.57 6.66
CA PRO A 98 -6.10 -23.97 7.01
C PRO A 98 -6.70 -24.13 8.41
N SER A 99 -7.48 -25.19 8.63
CA SER A 99 -8.04 -25.50 9.94
C SER A 99 -6.92 -25.66 10.98
N GLY A 100 -7.03 -24.92 12.10
CA GLY A 100 -6.05 -24.92 13.18
C GLY A 100 -4.76 -24.12 12.89
N ALA A 101 -4.70 -23.33 11.82
CA ALA A 101 -3.57 -22.47 11.54
C ALA A 101 -3.52 -21.29 12.53
N SER A 102 -2.37 -21.12 13.19
CA SER A 102 -2.07 -19.92 13.99
C SER A 102 -1.39 -18.81 13.18
N SER A 103 -0.84 -19.16 12.01
CA SER A 103 -0.21 -18.21 11.10
C SER A 103 -0.34 -18.65 9.65
N VAL A 104 -0.39 -17.68 8.74
CA VAL A 104 -0.32 -17.88 7.29
C VAL A 104 0.69 -16.89 6.69
N THR A 105 1.27 -17.27 5.55
CA THR A 105 2.27 -16.46 4.85
C THR A 105 1.78 -16.14 3.44
N ALA A 106 1.98 -14.89 3.01
CA ALA A 106 1.68 -14.44 1.65
C ALA A 106 2.69 -13.36 1.23
N ASP A 107 3.55 -13.66 0.26
CA ASP A 107 4.48 -12.66 -0.24
C ASP A 107 3.88 -11.91 -1.44
N LEU A 108 4.30 -10.65 -1.61
CA LEU A 108 3.78 -9.71 -2.59
C LEU A 108 4.92 -9.26 -3.52
N PRO A 109 5.17 -10.00 -4.61
CA PRO A 109 6.18 -9.63 -5.61
C PRO A 109 5.73 -8.40 -6.40
N VAL A 110 6.64 -7.45 -6.62
CA VAL A 110 6.44 -6.23 -7.40
C VAL A 110 7.41 -6.19 -8.56
N THR A 111 6.97 -5.75 -9.74
CA THR A 111 7.84 -5.47 -10.90
C THR A 111 7.79 -4.01 -11.28
N LEU A 112 8.93 -3.41 -11.64
CA LEU A 112 8.99 -2.01 -12.05
C LEU A 112 8.98 -1.86 -13.57
N GLU A 113 8.48 -0.71 -14.03
CA GLU A 113 8.50 -0.32 -15.43
C GLU A 113 9.92 0.06 -15.85
N THR A 114 10.41 -0.51 -16.95
CA THR A 114 11.78 -0.32 -17.46
C THR A 114 11.83 0.42 -18.79
N ASP A 115 10.68 0.72 -19.39
CA ASP A 115 10.60 1.47 -20.64
C ASP A 115 10.27 2.95 -20.42
N CYS A 116 9.77 3.34 -19.24
CA CYS A 116 9.48 4.74 -18.92
C CYS A 116 9.62 5.10 -17.43
N GLN A 117 9.73 6.40 -17.15
CA GLN A 117 9.69 6.94 -15.80
C GLN A 117 8.23 7.05 -15.34
N ALA A 118 7.77 6.05 -14.60
CA ALA A 118 6.42 5.98 -14.05
C ALA A 118 6.37 6.57 -12.62
N LEU A 119 6.02 7.85 -12.51
CA LEU A 119 5.64 8.47 -11.23
C LEU A 119 4.15 8.31 -10.96
N TRP A 120 3.83 8.08 -9.71
CA TRP A 120 2.46 8.03 -9.23
C TRP A 120 2.28 8.94 -8.02
N VAL A 121 1.09 9.53 -7.90
CA VAL A 121 0.73 10.44 -6.80
C VAL A 121 -0.72 10.22 -6.38
N ASP A 122 -0.97 10.29 -5.08
CA ASP A 122 -2.30 10.30 -4.48
C ASP A 122 -2.44 11.33 -3.39
N ILE A 123 -3.69 11.71 -3.17
CA ILE A 123 -4.04 12.75 -2.23
C ILE A 123 -5.20 12.28 -1.33
N GLY A 124 -4.87 12.05 -0.07
CA GLY A 124 -5.82 11.77 0.99
C GLY A 124 -6.35 13.08 1.57
N ALA A 125 -7.64 13.36 1.35
CA ALA A 125 -8.30 14.54 1.89
C ALA A 125 -9.28 14.17 3.01
N PRO A 126 -9.19 14.77 4.20
CA PRO A 126 -10.21 14.61 5.23
C PRO A 126 -11.49 15.40 4.86
N THR A 127 -12.54 15.26 5.66
CA THR A 127 -13.73 16.11 5.51
C THR A 127 -13.40 17.57 5.84
N PHE A 128 -13.54 18.46 4.86
CA PHE A 128 -13.39 19.90 5.09
C PHE A 128 -14.63 20.49 5.74
N ARG A 129 -14.42 21.36 6.73
CA ARG A 129 -15.49 22.13 7.37
C ARG A 129 -15.07 23.59 7.49
N PRO A 130 -15.97 24.54 7.19
CA PRO A 130 -15.67 25.95 7.36
C PRO A 130 -15.13 26.27 8.76
N CYS A 131 -14.13 27.14 8.81
CA CYS A 131 -13.51 27.64 10.04
C CYS A 131 -12.79 26.57 10.90
N MET A 132 -12.47 25.41 10.34
CA MET A 132 -11.59 24.42 10.98
C MET A 132 -10.45 24.05 10.05
N ASN A 133 -9.25 23.91 10.63
CA ASN A 133 -8.08 23.48 9.90
C ASN A 133 -8.18 21.97 9.67
N SER A 134 -7.83 21.54 8.46
CA SER A 134 -7.77 20.13 8.07
C SER A 134 -6.44 19.87 7.39
N THR A 135 -5.86 18.69 7.64
CA THR A 135 -4.58 18.29 7.07
C THR A 135 -4.82 17.26 5.98
N MET A 136 -4.37 17.54 4.76
CA MET A 136 -4.35 16.57 3.66
C MET A 136 -3.01 15.85 3.66
N THR A 137 -3.00 14.61 3.17
CA THR A 137 -1.79 13.83 2.94
C THR A 137 -1.58 13.69 1.45
N VAL A 138 -0.36 13.93 0.98
CA VAL A 138 0.06 13.65 -0.39
C VAL A 138 1.09 12.54 -0.32
N GLN A 139 0.87 11.47 -1.07
CA GLN A 139 1.79 10.36 -1.21
C GLN A 139 2.21 10.28 -2.67
N TYR A 140 3.48 9.97 -2.90
CA TYR A 140 4.01 9.70 -4.23
C TYR A 140 4.84 8.42 -4.18
N CYS A 141 5.00 7.78 -5.33
CA CYS A 141 5.86 6.62 -5.49
C CYS A 141 6.43 6.57 -6.92
N SER A 142 7.65 6.06 -7.08
CA SER A 142 8.24 5.71 -8.38
C SER A 142 8.07 4.22 -8.65
N PHE A 143 7.26 3.88 -9.65
CA PHE A 143 7.14 2.52 -10.16
C PHE A 143 8.09 2.26 -11.34
N SER A 144 9.16 3.04 -11.46
CA SER A 144 10.16 2.88 -12.51
C SER A 144 11.41 2.16 -12.01
N GLY A 145 12.06 1.40 -12.88
CA GLY A 145 13.31 0.70 -12.59
C GLY A 145 14.55 1.60 -12.58
N PHE A 146 14.39 2.93 -12.64
CA PHE A 146 15.48 3.89 -12.68
C PHE A 146 15.24 5.06 -11.72
N LEU A 147 16.32 5.76 -11.35
CA LEU A 147 16.24 7.01 -10.62
C LEU A 147 15.48 8.07 -11.43
N ILE A 148 14.52 8.74 -10.81
CA ILE A 148 13.83 9.91 -11.38
C ILE A 148 14.40 11.16 -10.73
N ALA A 149 15.28 11.85 -11.44
CA ALA A 149 15.99 13.01 -10.89
C ALA A 149 15.15 14.29 -10.96
N GLY A 150 15.16 15.08 -9.88
CA GLY A 150 14.55 16.41 -9.80
C GLY A 150 13.04 16.44 -10.04
N ALA A 151 12.30 15.49 -9.46
CA ALA A 151 10.85 15.43 -9.54
C ALA A 151 10.17 16.53 -8.69
N SER A 152 8.95 16.89 -9.08
CA SER A 152 8.09 17.81 -8.35
C SER A 152 6.64 17.32 -8.34
N VAL A 153 5.88 17.74 -7.33
CA VAL A 153 4.44 17.49 -7.21
C VAL A 153 3.71 18.83 -7.27
N GLU A 154 2.69 18.90 -8.11
CA GLU A 154 1.83 20.08 -8.22
C GLU A 154 0.45 19.78 -7.62
N VAL A 155 0.03 20.57 -6.64
CA VAL A 155 -1.28 20.43 -6.00
C VAL A 155 -2.11 21.67 -6.30
N THR A 156 -3.25 21.47 -6.95
CA THR A 156 -4.23 22.54 -7.19
C THR A 156 -5.34 22.46 -6.15
N PHE A 157 -5.50 23.52 -5.37
CA PHE A 157 -6.55 23.60 -4.36
C PHE A 157 -7.81 24.26 -4.94
N ASP A 158 -8.96 23.97 -4.33
CA ASP A 158 -10.19 24.70 -4.61
C ASP A 158 -10.13 26.13 -4.04
N ASP A 159 -10.73 27.10 -4.72
CA ASP A 159 -10.70 28.52 -4.33
C ASP A 159 -11.35 28.78 -2.95
N SER A 160 -12.19 27.87 -2.46
CA SER A 160 -12.77 27.93 -1.11
C SER A 160 -11.80 27.51 0.00
N LEU A 161 -10.64 26.95 -0.35
CA LEU A 161 -9.61 26.51 0.57
C LEU A 161 -8.45 27.52 0.63
N SER A 162 -7.96 27.76 1.85
CA SER A 162 -6.76 28.55 2.09
C SER A 162 -5.66 27.64 2.63
N VAL A 163 -4.52 27.60 1.94
CA VAL A 163 -3.36 26.80 2.37
C VAL A 163 -2.67 27.50 3.55
N LEU A 164 -2.57 26.82 4.69
CA LEU A 164 -1.97 27.37 5.92
C LEU A 164 -0.49 27.01 6.07
N GLY A 165 -0.06 25.92 5.46
CA GLY A 165 1.30 25.39 5.55
C GLY A 165 1.39 23.96 5.02
N SER A 166 2.62 23.45 4.95
CA SER A 166 2.94 22.12 4.44
C SER A 166 4.20 21.59 5.15
N SER A 167 4.42 20.27 5.10
CA SER A 167 5.63 19.64 5.63
C SER A 167 6.86 19.91 4.76
N LEU A 168 6.67 20.02 3.44
CA LEU A 168 7.67 20.46 2.47
C LEU A 168 7.37 21.89 2.01
N PRO A 169 8.35 22.79 1.92
CA PRO A 169 8.12 24.13 1.40
C PRO A 169 7.73 24.07 -0.09
N TRP A 170 6.76 24.88 -0.50
CA TRP A 170 6.47 25.05 -1.93
C TRP A 170 7.53 25.96 -2.58
N THR A 171 7.87 25.66 -3.83
CA THR A 171 8.85 26.40 -4.63
C THR A 171 8.20 27.42 -5.54
N SER A 172 6.94 27.20 -5.91
CA SER A 172 6.17 28.12 -6.74
C SER A 172 4.67 28.08 -6.39
N VAL A 173 3.98 29.20 -6.63
CA VAL A 173 2.51 29.29 -6.57
C VAL A 173 2.01 30.03 -7.80
N VAL A 174 1.18 29.38 -8.61
CA VAL A 174 0.55 29.96 -9.80
C VAL A 174 -0.96 29.78 -9.69
N GLY A 175 -1.69 30.87 -9.44
CA GLY A 175 -3.12 30.77 -9.09
C GLY A 175 -3.30 30.05 -7.76
N ASN A 176 -4.08 28.97 -7.75
CA ASN A 176 -4.26 28.10 -6.58
C ASN A 176 -3.49 26.77 -6.70
N THR A 177 -2.51 26.71 -7.61
CA THR A 177 -1.61 25.57 -7.81
C THR A 177 -0.28 25.82 -7.11
N TYR A 178 0.11 24.92 -6.21
CA TYR A 178 1.33 24.95 -5.43
C TYR A 178 2.27 23.86 -5.94
N THR A 179 3.51 24.23 -6.27
CA THR A 179 4.55 23.29 -6.70
C THR A 179 5.46 22.96 -5.52
N PHE A 180 5.72 21.67 -5.30
CA PHE A 180 6.63 21.15 -4.29
C PHE A 180 7.74 20.37 -4.97
N ASP A 181 8.99 20.78 -4.78
CA ASP A 181 10.14 20.02 -5.26
C ASP A 181 10.39 18.86 -4.30
N ILE A 182 10.30 17.62 -4.80
CA ILE A 182 10.50 16.39 -4.01
C ILE A 182 11.90 15.80 -4.21
N GLY A 183 12.66 16.32 -5.17
CA GLY A 183 14.04 15.90 -5.42
C GLY A 183 14.12 14.62 -6.25
N ASP A 184 15.18 13.85 -6.03
CA ASP A 184 15.38 12.59 -6.73
C ASP A 184 14.55 11.48 -6.05
N VAL A 185 13.82 10.69 -6.85
CA VAL A 185 13.01 9.57 -6.36
C VAL A 185 13.62 8.26 -6.84
N ASP A 186 14.01 7.42 -5.88
CA ASP A 186 14.61 6.12 -6.15
C ASP A 186 13.56 5.11 -6.69
N PRO A 187 13.99 4.02 -7.35
CA PRO A 187 13.08 2.94 -7.75
C PRO A 187 12.30 2.35 -6.57
N ALA A 188 10.98 2.22 -6.71
CA ALA A 188 10.06 1.66 -5.71
C ALA A 188 9.93 2.43 -4.37
N ASP A 189 10.29 3.73 -4.38
CA ASP A 189 10.13 4.68 -3.26
C ASP A 189 8.94 5.61 -3.51
#